data_AF-A0A453DCY2-F1
#
_entry.id   AF-A0A453DCY2-F1
#
_cell.length_a   1.000
_cell.length_b   1.000
_cell.length_c   1.000
_cell.angle_alpha   90.00
_cell.angle_beta   90.00
_cell.angle_gamma   90.00
#
_symmetry.space_group_name_H-M   'P 1'
#
loop_
_entity.id
_entity.type
_entity.pdbx_description
1 polymer ?
#
loop_
_entity_poly.entity_id
_entity_poly.type
_entity_poly.pdbx_seq_one_letter_code
_entity_poly.pdbx_strand_id
1 'polypeptide(L)'
;KIKVPLRIKIFMWFVHKGVILTKDNLMKRNWVGQPRCCFCDQNETIKHLFLKCPLAKLLWRSIHIAFNVNPPMSINTLFGTWLN
;
A
#
# COMPACT_ATOMS: atom_id res chain seq x y z
N LYS A 1 -5.42 16.08 -12.89
CA LYS A 1 -5.24 14.77 -13.57
C LYS A 1 -3.77 14.48 -13.81
N ILE A 2 -3.16 13.71 -12.91
CA ILE A 2 -1.80 13.20 -13.14
C ILE A 2 -1.89 12.13 -14.23
N LYS A 3 -1.08 12.24 -15.29
CA LYS A 3 -0.99 11.19 -16.32
C LYS A 3 -0.21 10.02 -15.73
N VAL A 4 -0.95 9.11 -15.11
CA VAL A 4 -0.39 7.87 -14.55
C VAL A 4 -0.48 6.75 -15.59
N PRO A 5 0.61 5.99 -15.85
CA PRO A 5 0.59 4.78 -16.67
C PRO A 5 -0.52 3.80 -16.27
N LEU A 6 -1.11 3.12 -17.27
CA LEU A 6 -2.22 2.18 -17.06
C LEU A 6 -1.88 1.07 -16.05
N ARG A 7 -0.63 0.59 -16.05
CA ARG A 7 -0.15 -0.43 -15.12
C ARG A 7 -0.32 -0.03 -13.65
N ILE A 8 -0.05 1.23 -13.33
CA ILE A 8 -0.22 1.75 -11.96
C ILE A 8 -1.69 1.88 -11.62
N LYS A 9 -2.54 2.28 -12.58
CA LYS A 9 -4.01 2.33 -12.35
C LYS A 9 -4.58 0.94 -12.06
N ILE A 10 -4.17 -0.06 -12.83
CA ILE A 10 -4.57 -1.47 -12.62
C ILE A 10 -4.06 -1.96 -11.26
N PHE A 11 -2.80 -1.68 -10.92
CA PHE A 11 -2.25 -2.03 -9.62
C PHE A 11 -3.06 -1.40 -8.48
N MET A 12 -3.36 -0.11 -8.58
CA MET A 12 -4.11 0.64 -7.59
C MET A 12 -5.54 0.11 -7.44
N TRP A 13 -6.16 -0.34 -8.53
CA TRP A 13 -7.43 -1.06 -8.50
C TRP A 13 -7.35 -2.36 -7.71
N PHE A 14 -6.29 -3.15 -7.86
CA PHE A 14 -6.10 -4.35 -7.05
C PHE A 14 -5.88 -4.04 -5.57
N VAL A 15 -5.17 -2.94 -5.24
CA VAL A 15 -5.01 -2.47 -3.86
C VAL A 15 -6.37 -2.14 -3.25
N HIS A 16 -7.23 -1.42 -3.99
CA HIS A 16 -8.57 -1.05 -3.55
C HIS A 16 -9.49 -2.26 -3.37
N LYS A 17 -9.47 -3.19 -4.33
CA LYS A 17 -10.21 -4.46 -4.25
C LYS A 17 -9.69 -5.41 -3.17
N GLY A 18 -8.53 -5.11 -2.60
CA GLY A 18 -7.97 -5.91 -1.52
C GLY A 18 -7.35 -7.23 -1.96
N VAL A 19 -6.97 -7.37 -3.23
CA VAL A 19 -6.59 -8.66 -3.84
C VAL A 19 -5.10 -8.77 -4.23
N ILE A 20 -4.29 -7.78 -3.85
CA ILE A 20 -2.84 -7.83 -4.09
C ILE A 20 -2.17 -8.98 -3.31
N LEU A 21 -0.97 -9.35 -3.73
CA LEU A 21 -0.19 -10.47 -3.18
C LEU A 21 0.50 -10.12 -1.84
N THR A 22 -0.23 -9.52 -0.90
CA THR A 22 0.23 -9.42 0.48
C THR A 22 0.20 -10.79 1.16
N LYS A 23 1.06 -11.02 2.15
CA LYS A 23 1.15 -12.33 2.80
C LYS A 23 -0.16 -12.80 3.44
N ASP A 24 -0.99 -11.89 3.98
CA ASP A 24 -2.34 -12.24 4.44
C ASP A 24 -3.25 -12.80 3.33
N ASN A 25 -3.13 -12.27 2.11
CA ASN A 25 -3.87 -12.76 0.96
C ASN A 25 -3.28 -14.04 0.36
N LEU A 26 -1.97 -14.23 0.44
CA LEU A 26 -1.31 -15.48 0.05
C LEU A 26 -1.74 -16.62 0.98
N MET A 27 -1.81 -16.37 2.29
CA MET A 27 -2.29 -17.36 3.27
C MET A 27 -3.72 -17.80 2.98
N LYS A 28 -4.62 -16.88 2.58
CA LYS A 28 -6.00 -17.22 2.15
C LYS A 28 -6.04 -18.10 0.90
N ARG A 29 -4.96 -18.17 0.13
CA ARG A 29 -4.81 -19.00 -1.08
C ARG A 29 -4.01 -20.29 -0.79
N ASN A 30 -3.90 -20.70 0.48
CA ASN A 30 -3.14 -21.87 0.92
C ASN A 30 -1.63 -21.79 0.62
N TRP A 31 -1.07 -20.58 0.49
CA TRP A 31 0.38 -20.44 0.45
C TRP A 31 0.98 -20.72 1.82
N VAL A 32 2.07 -21.48 1.86
CA VAL A 32 2.77 -21.85 3.09
C VAL A 32 3.96 -20.93 3.29
N GLY A 33 3.90 -20.10 4.34
CA GLY A 33 5.03 -19.27 4.76
C GLY A 33 4.67 -18.33 5.91
N GLN A 34 5.63 -17.50 6.33
CA GLN A 34 5.45 -16.60 7.47
C GLN A 34 4.63 -15.36 7.07
N PRO A 35 3.59 -14.96 7.85
CA PRO A 35 2.75 -13.80 7.53
C PRO A 35 3.41 -12.45 7.86
N ARG A 36 4.63 -12.45 8.42
CA ARG A 36 5.33 -11.24 8.87
C ARG A 36 5.78 -10.38 7.69
N CYS A 37 5.71 -9.07 7.84
CA CYS A 37 6.20 -8.11 6.86
C CYS A 37 7.71 -8.25 6.64
N CYS A 38 8.18 -8.03 5.42
CA CYS A 38 9.61 -8.09 5.12
C CYS A 38 10.40 -6.92 5.74
N PHE A 39 9.72 -5.85 6.16
CA PHE A 39 10.34 -4.62 6.66
C PHE A 39 10.19 -4.43 8.17
N CYS A 40 9.38 -5.26 8.85
CA CYS A 40 9.22 -5.24 10.32
C CYS A 40 8.53 -6.52 10.83
N ASP A 41 8.49 -6.74 12.14
CA ASP A 41 7.94 -7.95 12.76
C ASP A 41 6.40 -8.05 12.84
N GLN A 42 5.66 -7.14 12.20
CA GLN A 42 4.19 -7.15 12.20
C GLN A 42 3.64 -7.95 11.02
N ASN A 43 2.40 -8.45 11.13
CA ASN A 43 1.75 -9.16 10.02
C ASN A 43 1.54 -8.25 8.81
N GLU A 44 1.90 -8.75 7.63
CA GLU A 44 1.75 -8.02 6.38
C GLU A 44 0.31 -8.07 5.90
N THR A 45 -0.30 -6.89 5.87
CA THR A 45 -1.61 -6.62 5.26
C THR A 45 -1.47 -5.42 4.36
N ILE A 46 -2.43 -5.18 3.47
CA ILE A 46 -2.43 -3.99 2.59
C ILE A 46 -2.33 -2.69 3.41
N LYS A 47 -3.14 -2.55 4.46
CA LYS A 47 -3.09 -1.39 5.36
C LYS A 47 -1.73 -1.27 6.04
N HIS A 48 -1.13 -2.39 6.45
CA HIS A 48 0.19 -2.36 7.05
C HIS A 48 1.25 -1.91 6.04
N LEU A 49 1.34 -2.58 4.89
CA LEU A 49 2.35 -2.37 3.87
C LEU A 49 2.38 -0.93 3.34
N PHE A 50 1.22 -0.30 3.16
CA PHE A 50 1.13 1.05 2.58
C PHE A 50 1.02 2.19 3.60
N LEU A 51 0.58 1.93 4.84
CA LEU A 51 0.26 3.00 5.80
C LEU A 51 0.96 2.83 7.16
N LYS A 52 0.97 1.62 7.73
CA LYS A 52 1.42 1.42 9.12
C LYS A 52 2.88 1.00 9.25
N CYS A 53 3.44 0.37 8.23
CA CYS A 53 4.81 -0.12 8.21
C CYS A 53 5.78 1.05 8.49
N PRO A 54 6.81 0.86 9.34
CA PRO A 54 7.82 1.89 9.59
C PRO A 54 8.43 2.46 8.30
N LEU A 55 8.71 1.59 7.32
CA LEU A 55 9.20 2.00 6.02
C LEU A 55 8.17 2.88 5.27
N ALA A 56 6.90 2.48 5.26
CA ALA A 56 5.85 3.26 4.62
C ALA A 56 5.69 4.65 5.26
N LYS A 57 5.73 4.73 6.60
CA LYS A 57 5.69 5.99 7.33
C LYS A 57 6.87 6.90 6.97
N LEU A 58 8.07 6.33 6.85
CA LEU A 58 9.26 7.07 6.42
C LEU A 58 9.07 7.64 5.01
N LEU A 59 8.64 6.81 4.06
CA LEU A 59 8.38 7.24 2.68
C LEU A 59 7.35 8.37 2.61
N TRP A 60 6.24 8.25 3.36
CA TRP A 60 5.23 9.31 3.40
C TRP A 60 5.74 10.61 4.02
N ARG A 61 6.60 10.53 5.04
CA ARG A 61 7.26 11.73 5.59
C ARG A 61 8.19 12.37 4.58
N SER A 62 8.99 11.60 3.85
CA SER A 62 9.86 12.12 2.79
C SER A 62 9.06 12.78 1.67
N ILE A 63 7.95 12.17 1.24
CA ILE A 63 7.04 12.73 0.24
C ILE A 63 6.39 14.03 0.73
N HIS A 64 5.96 14.06 2.00
CA HIS A 64 5.40 15.26 2.61
C HIS A 64 6.41 16.41 2.63
N ILE A 65 7.66 16.14 3.03
CA ILE A 65 8.71 17.15 3.08
C ILE A 65 9.07 17.64 1.67
N ALA A 66 9.20 16.74 0.70
CA ALA A 66 9.66 17.08 -0.65
C ALA A 66 8.56 17.72 -1.54
N PHE A 67 7.31 17.30 -1.37
CA PHE A 67 6.21 17.64 -2.28
C PHE A 67 5.00 18.29 -1.58
N ASN A 68 5.06 18.50 -0.27
CA ASN A 68 3.96 19.04 0.55
C ASN A 68 2.66 18.23 0.42
N VAL A 69 2.78 16.92 0.19
CA VAL A 69 1.65 15.99 0.08
C VAL A 69 1.40 15.32 1.42
N ASN A 70 0.20 15.49 1.96
CA ASN A 70 -0.19 14.87 3.23
C ASN A 70 -0.19 13.35 3.15
N PRO A 71 0.34 12.66 4.19
CA PRO A 71 0.25 11.21 4.28
C PRO A 71 -1.22 10.74 4.23
N PRO A 72 -1.52 9.69 3.46
CA PRO A 72 -2.86 9.13 3.39
C PRO A 72 -3.25 8.48 4.73
N MET A 73 -4.47 8.74 5.18
CA MET A 73 -5.03 8.13 6.40
C MET A 73 -5.73 6.79 6.14
N SER A 74 -6.09 6.52 4.87
CA SER A 74 -6.75 5.28 4.46
C SER A 74 -6.35 4.88 3.04
N ILE A 75 -6.55 3.60 2.72
CA ILE A 75 -6.37 3.09 1.35
C ILE A 75 -7.34 3.77 0.37
N ASN A 76 -8.53 4.19 0.83
CA ASN A 76 -9.51 4.86 -0.01
C ASN A 76 -9.07 6.30 -0.34
N THR A 77 -8.48 7.01 0.64
CA THR A 77 -7.86 8.32 0.43
C THR A 77 -6.69 8.20 -0.55
N LEU A 78 -5.83 7.20 -0.35
CA LEU A 78 -4.74 6.87 -1.28
C LEU A 78 -5.30 6.62 -2.70
N PHE A 79 -6.37 5.84 -2.84
CA PHE A 79 -6.98 5.58 -4.15
C PHE A 79 -7.52 6.86 -4.81
N GLY A 80 -8.25 7.68 -4.06
CA GLY A 80 -8.87 8.91 -4.56
C GLY A 80 -7.86 9.97 -5.00
N THR A 81 -6.76 10.18 -4.25
CA THR A 81 -5.76 11.21 -4.58
C THR A 81 -4.97 10.90 -5.86
N TRP A 82 -4.78 9.62 -6.19
CA TRP A 82 -3.93 9.20 -7.31
C TRP A 82 -4.69 8.90 -8.61
N LEU A 83 -6.01 8.69 -8.55
CA LEU A 83 -6.82 8.30 -9.71
C LEU A 83 -7.82 9.36 -10.21
N ASN A 84 -8.08 10.43 -9.46
CA ASN A 84 -8.90 11.57 -9.92
C ASN A 84 -8.07 12.71 -10.55
#